data_AF-A0A961C4Z3-F1
#
_entry.id   AF-A0A961C4Z3-F1
#
_cell.length_a   1.000
_cell.length_b   1.000
_cell.length_c   1.000
_cell.angle_alpha   90.00
_cell.angle_beta   90.00
_cell.angle_gamma   90.00
#
_symmetry.space_group_name_H-M   'P 1'
#
loop_
_entity.id
_entity.type
_entity.pdbx_description
1 polymer ?
#
loop_
_entity_poly.entity_id
_entity_poly.type
_entity_poly.pdbx_seq_one_letter_code
_entity_poly.pdbx_strand_id
1 'polypeptide(L)' 'TAIHQRSDTCAVPAAGVIAEAMVALVLADAVLEKFGGDSVAQTRAAYDSYLAGIPDGMRSW' A
#
# COMPACT_ATOMS: atom_id res chain seq x y z
N THR A 1 -3.93 4.65 -42.37
CA THR A 1 -2.79 5.12 -41.56
C THR A 1 -3.29 5.48 -40.17
N ALA A 2 -2.59 5.06 -39.10
CA ALA A 2 -2.94 5.41 -37.72
C ALA A 2 -2.13 6.64 -37.27
N ILE A 3 -2.78 7.61 -36.61
CA ILE A 3 -2.16 8.85 -36.12
C ILE A 3 -1.90 8.74 -34.62
N HIS A 4 -0.66 8.95 -34.20
CA HIS A 4 -0.25 8.87 -32.80
C HIS A 4 -0.79 10.08 -31.99
N GLN A 5 -1.28 9.85 -30.77
CA GLN A 5 -1.92 10.87 -29.91
C GLN A 5 -1.01 11.42 -28.81
N ARG A 6 0.10 10.74 -28.54
CA ARG A 6 1.18 11.17 -27.65
C ARG A 6 2.51 10.98 -28.38
N SER A 7 3.60 11.54 -27.89
CA SER A 7 4.91 11.49 -28.58
C SER A 7 6.01 10.84 -27.73
N ASP A 8 5.67 10.36 -26.52
CA ASP A 8 6.64 9.79 -25.61
C ASP A 8 7.14 8.43 -26.10
N THR A 9 8.46 8.24 -26.01
CA THR A 9 9.09 6.96 -26.34
C THR A 9 8.97 5.94 -25.20
N CYS A 10 8.83 6.41 -23.95
CA CYS A 10 8.71 5.56 -22.78
C CYS A 10 7.92 6.25 -21.65
N ALA A 11 6.90 5.58 -21.13
CA ALA A 11 6.11 6.02 -19.97
C ALA A 11 6.43 5.25 -18.68
N VAL A 12 7.39 4.31 -18.70
CA VAL A 12 7.65 3.37 -17.60
C VAL A 12 8.00 4.07 -16.28
N PRO A 13 8.86 5.12 -16.25
CA PRO A 13 9.15 5.81 -14.99
C PRO A 13 7.92 6.48 -14.37
N ALA A 14 7.08 7.11 -15.20
CA ALA A 14 5.82 7.71 -14.74
C ALA A 14 4.80 6.65 -14.29
N ALA A 15 4.76 5.50 -14.99
CA ALA A 15 3.95 4.36 -14.58
C ALA A 15 4.39 3.77 -13.24
N GLY A 16 5.68 3.86 -12.89
CA GLY A 16 6.20 3.46 -11.57
C GLY A 16 5.56 4.24 -10.42
N VAL A 17 5.51 5.57 -10.54
CA VAL A 17 4.85 6.45 -9.54
C VAL A 17 3.37 6.10 -9.38
N ILE A 18 2.69 5.82 -10.50
CA ILE A 18 1.28 5.40 -10.48
C ILE A 18 1.15 4.05 -9.77
N ALA A 19 2.02 3.08 -10.07
CA ALA A 19 1.98 1.77 -9.43
C ALA A 19 2.17 1.87 -7.91
N GLU A 20 3.14 2.66 -7.44
CA GLU A 20 3.36 2.89 -6.00
C GLU A 20 2.12 3.50 -5.32
N ALA A 21 1.51 4.51 -5.95
CA ALA A 21 0.29 5.14 -5.43
C ALA A 21 -0.88 4.14 -5.35
N MET A 22 -1.09 3.33 -6.39
CA MET A 22 -2.15 2.33 -6.40
C MET A 22 -1.92 1.24 -5.35
N VAL A 23 -0.66 0.80 -5.16
CA VAL A 23 -0.30 -0.15 -4.10
C VAL A 23 -0.56 0.45 -2.71
N ALA A 24 -0.21 1.72 -2.49
CA ALA A 24 -0.45 2.40 -1.22
C ALA A 24 -1.96 2.44 -0.87
N LEU A 25 -2.84 2.68 -1.86
CA LEU A 25 -4.29 2.64 -1.65
C LEU A 25 -4.75 1.24 -1.21
N VAL A 26 -4.35 0.19 -1.94
CA VAL A 26 -4.75 -1.19 -1.61
C VAL A 26 -4.22 -1.63 -0.25
N LEU A 27 -2.98 -1.25 0.09
CA LEU A 27 -2.41 -1.54 1.40
C LEU A 27 -3.13 -0.78 2.52
N ALA A 28 -3.48 0.48 2.30
CA ALA A 28 -4.25 1.27 3.27
C ALA A 28 -5.62 0.64 3.52
N ASP A 29 -6.33 0.23 2.47
CA ASP A 29 -7.62 -0.47 2.59
C ASP A 29 -7.47 -1.79 3.38
N ALA A 30 -6.47 -2.61 3.05
CA ALA A 30 -6.21 -3.86 3.76
C ALA A 30 -5.84 -3.64 5.24
N VAL A 31 -5.11 -2.56 5.55
CA VAL A 31 -4.78 -2.15 6.93
C VAL A 31 -6.06 -1.75 7.66
N LEU A 32 -6.92 -0.93 7.06
CA LEU A 32 -8.17 -0.50 7.67
C LEU A 32 -9.17 -1.64 7.82
N GLU A 33 -9.23 -2.58 6.87
CA GLU A 33 -10.05 -3.79 6.97
C GLU A 33 -9.60 -4.68 8.14
N LYS A 34 -8.29 -4.84 8.33
CA LYS A 34 -7.72 -5.68 9.39
C LYS A 34 -7.78 -5.04 10.77
N PHE A 35 -7.43 -3.75 10.88
CA PHE A 35 -7.20 -3.08 12.16
C PHE A 35 -8.28 -2.08 12.54
N GLY A 36 -9.08 -1.62 11.58
CA GLY A 36 -10.14 -0.63 11.80
C GLY A 36 -9.64 0.70 12.37
N GLY A 37 -10.51 1.35 13.13
CA GLY A 37 -10.24 2.61 13.84
C GLY A 37 -10.73 3.85 13.09
N ASP A 38 -11.22 4.82 13.83
CA ASP A 38 -11.73 6.10 13.30
C ASP A 38 -10.67 7.21 13.32
N SER A 39 -9.46 6.88 13.77
CA SER A 39 -8.30 7.77 13.74
C SER A 39 -7.01 6.98 13.56
N VAL A 40 -6.01 7.62 12.98
CA VAL A 40 -4.68 7.03 12.76
C VAL A 40 -4.07 6.52 14.08
N ALA A 41 -4.32 7.19 15.20
CA ALA A 41 -3.83 6.77 16.50
C ALA A 41 -4.46 5.44 16.96
N GLN A 42 -5.75 5.25 16.72
CA GLN A 42 -6.45 3.99 17.05
C GLN A 42 -5.96 2.84 16.16
N THR A 43 -5.89 3.05 14.84
CA THR A 43 -5.38 2.05 13.89
C THR A 43 -3.95 1.64 14.25
N ARG A 44 -3.10 2.60 14.64
CA ARG A 44 -1.73 2.33 15.11
C ARG A 44 -1.72 1.48 16.38
N ALA A 45 -2.51 1.83 17.38
CA ALA A 45 -2.57 1.06 18.63
C ALA A 45 -3.04 -0.39 18.39
N ALA A 46 -4.02 -0.60 17.49
CA ALA A 46 -4.47 -1.93 17.10
C ALA A 46 -3.38 -2.73 16.36
N TYR A 47 -2.65 -2.07 15.45
CA TYR A 47 -1.49 -2.65 14.76
C TYR A 47 -0.38 -3.07 15.73
N ASP A 48 0.00 -2.20 16.68
CA ASP A 48 1.06 -2.48 17.65
C ASP A 48 0.67 -3.64 18.59
N SER A 49 -0.60 -3.70 19.02
CA SER A 49 -1.16 -4.81 19.80
C SER A 49 -1.08 -6.13 19.03
N TYR A 50 -1.44 -6.13 17.75
CA TYR A 50 -1.31 -7.30 16.90
C TYR A 50 0.14 -7.77 16.80
N LEU A 51 1.09 -6.85 16.59
CA LEU A 51 2.51 -7.19 16.55
C LEU A 51 3.02 -7.77 17.86
N ALA A 52 2.60 -7.24 19.01
CA ALA A 52 2.98 -7.76 20.32
C ALA A 52 2.46 -9.20 20.55
N GLY A 53 1.36 -9.57 19.91
CA GLY A 53 0.79 -10.91 19.95
C GLY A 53 1.47 -11.95 19.04
N ILE A 54 2.40 -11.53 18.15
CA ILE A 54 3.11 -12.45 17.25
C ILE A 54 4.24 -13.16 18.02
N PRO A 55 4.25 -14.51 18.10
CA PRO A 55 5.33 -15.27 18.74
C PRO A 55 6.67 -15.03 18.04
N ASP A 56 7.76 -14.96 18.81
CA ASP A 56 9.10 -14.63 18.29
C ASP A 56 9.59 -15.59 17.21
N GLY A 57 9.21 -16.87 17.28
CA GLY A 57 9.55 -17.88 16.27
C GLY A 57 8.80 -17.77 14.94
N MET A 58 7.79 -16.89 14.85
CA MET A 58 7.00 -16.66 13.63
C MET A 58 7.40 -15.37 12.89
N ARG A 59 8.35 -14.60 13.44
CA ARG A 59 8.90 -13.41 12.76
C ARG A 59 9.91 -13.86 11.71
N SER A 60 9.42 -14.24 10.54
CA SER A 60 10.24 -14.75 9.42
C SER A 60 10.72 -13.63 8.51
N TRP A 61 11.48 -12.68 9.03
CA TRP A 61 12.18 -11.67 8.24
C TRP A 61 13.48 -11.30 8.94
#